data_AF-A0A9X3FV89-F1
#
_entry.id   AF-A0A9X3FV89-F1
#
_cell.length_a   1.000
_cell.length_b   1.000
_cell.length_c   1.000
_cell.angle_alpha   90.00
_cell.angle_beta   90.00
_cell.angle_gamma   90.00
#
_symmetry.space_group_name_H-M   'P 1'
#
loop_
_entity.id
_entity.type
_entity.pdbx_description
1 polymer ?
#
loop_
_entity_poly.entity_id
_entity_poly.type
_entity_poly.pdbx_seq_one_letter_code
_entity_poly.pdbx_strand_id
1 'polypeptide(L)'
;MSGDHPPSGLPRRPYWSERQGRHTYATFTPTQARRAFAGVVAACDAQSELQEAFGYDCVDEGEVPGTLGTAIEERLLTILGREDLWPIGHRAESWDDDTLFDMMEFLHDHVSTPVSGRFHDYSNCGFHGARFTPEPARSNYRSLVSDILRRMDPGYEMTSQGEIIRAVPDGVAPLLDTAPRQLELSQRQHVEAAITKYRARSSTRTDRRDAVRDLADVLEHLRDDVKATMPSKDEAMLFEMANRFWIRHNRPGEHRDYDHDAWWSWLFYVYLASIALVTHLADRDSSPPSSEPAM
;
A
#
# COMPACT_ATOMS: atom_id res chain seq x y z
N MET A 1 -24.37 18.15 5.05
CA MET A 1 -23.56 18.09 6.27
C MET A 1 -22.23 17.49 5.87
N SER A 2 -21.22 18.33 5.68
CA SER A 2 -19.89 17.88 5.27
C SER A 2 -19.28 17.09 6.42
N GLY A 3 -19.23 15.77 6.27
CA GLY A 3 -18.44 14.94 7.16
C GLY A 3 -16.98 15.32 6.97
N ASP A 4 -16.34 15.82 8.01
CA ASP A 4 -14.89 15.84 8.13
C ASP A 4 -14.41 14.39 8.01
N HIS A 5 -14.12 13.96 6.79
CA HIS A 5 -13.25 12.81 6.59
C HIS A 5 -11.85 13.29 6.92
N PRO A 6 -11.20 12.75 7.96
CA PRO A 6 -9.81 13.07 8.23
C PRO A 6 -9.00 12.74 6.98
N PRO A 7 -7.98 13.54 6.65
CA PRO A 7 -7.10 13.23 5.52
C PRO A 7 -6.57 11.81 5.68
N SER A 8 -6.63 11.05 4.59
CA SER A 8 -6.06 9.72 4.51
C SER A 8 -4.58 9.79 4.92
N GLY A 9 -4.20 9.05 5.95
CA GLY A 9 -2.81 8.95 6.41
C GLY A 9 -2.53 9.39 7.85
N LEU A 10 -3.51 9.90 8.60
CA LEU A 10 -3.31 10.07 10.05
C LEU A 10 -3.40 8.70 10.76
N PRO A 11 -2.41 8.33 11.59
CA PRO A 11 -2.44 7.06 12.30
C PRO A 11 -3.67 7.00 13.20
N ARG A 12 -4.37 5.86 13.15
CA ARG A 12 -5.58 5.62 13.94
C ARG A 12 -5.30 5.91 15.41
N ARG A 13 -6.11 6.78 16.02
CA ARG A 13 -6.07 7.02 17.46
C ARG A 13 -6.49 5.75 18.21
N PRO A 14 -5.65 5.19 19.11
CA PRO A 14 -6.05 4.05 19.92
C PRO A 14 -7.26 4.40 20.79
N TYR A 15 -8.27 3.53 20.82
CA TYR A 15 -9.46 3.72 21.67
C TYR A 15 -9.19 3.37 23.13
N TRP A 16 -10.16 3.67 24.02
CA TRP A 16 -9.97 3.67 25.47
C TRP A 16 -9.32 2.39 26.01
N SER A 17 -9.84 1.20 25.70
CA SER A 17 -9.30 -0.07 26.21
C SER A 17 -7.89 -0.38 25.71
N GLU A 18 -7.57 0.00 24.47
CA GLU A 18 -6.22 -0.15 23.91
C GLU A 18 -5.21 0.76 24.61
N ARG A 19 -5.59 2.02 24.88
CA ARG A 19 -4.74 2.94 25.66
C ARG A 19 -4.48 2.45 27.09
N GLN A 20 -5.35 1.57 27.58
CA GLN A 20 -5.26 0.98 28.91
C GLN A 20 -4.63 -0.43 28.87
N GLY A 21 -4.17 -0.91 27.71
CA GLY A 21 -3.58 -2.25 27.54
C GLY A 21 -4.56 -3.41 27.77
N ARG A 22 -5.87 -3.16 27.82
CA ARG A 22 -6.91 -4.17 28.08
C ARG A 22 -7.43 -4.88 26.84
N HIS A 23 -7.10 -4.34 25.68
CA HIS A 23 -7.47 -4.87 24.38
C HIS A 23 -6.34 -4.58 23.40
N THR A 24 -5.92 -5.58 22.65
CA THR A 24 -4.95 -5.39 21.57
C THR A 24 -5.73 -5.18 20.29
N TYR A 25 -5.41 -4.13 19.54
CA TYR A 25 -5.92 -3.95 18.20
C TYR A 25 -5.36 -5.05 17.30
N ALA A 26 -6.11 -6.14 17.18
CA ALA A 26 -5.63 -7.38 16.58
C ALA A 26 -5.63 -7.31 15.05
N THR A 27 -4.67 -8.04 14.48
CA THR A 27 -4.66 -8.43 13.08
C THR A 27 -5.94 -9.20 12.75
N PHE A 28 -6.40 -9.06 11.52
CA PHE A 28 -7.53 -9.81 11.02
C PHE A 28 -7.12 -11.24 10.72
N THR A 29 -7.98 -12.18 11.10
CA THR A 29 -8.02 -13.49 10.45
C THR A 29 -8.46 -13.35 8.99
N PRO A 30 -8.11 -14.29 8.11
CA PRO A 30 -8.56 -14.27 6.71
C PRO A 30 -10.07 -14.07 6.56
N THR A 31 -10.88 -14.78 7.35
CA THR A 31 -12.35 -14.65 7.35
C THR A 31 -12.83 -13.27 7.79
N GLN A 32 -12.19 -12.66 8.79
CA GLN A 32 -12.55 -11.30 9.24
C GLN A 32 -12.25 -10.25 8.17
N ALA A 33 -11.13 -10.37 7.45
CA ALA A 33 -10.78 -9.46 6.36
C ALA A 33 -11.83 -9.51 5.23
N ARG A 34 -12.23 -10.72 4.82
CA ARG A 34 -13.27 -10.94 3.78
C ARG A 34 -14.64 -10.41 4.19
N ARG A 35 -15.05 -10.66 5.45
CA ARG A 35 -16.30 -10.12 5.98
C ARG A 35 -16.27 -8.60 6.05
N ALA A 36 -15.15 -8.02 6.50
CA ALA A 36 -14.99 -6.57 6.51
C ALA A 36 -15.08 -5.99 5.09
N PHE A 37 -14.46 -6.67 4.11
CA PHE A 37 -14.52 -6.28 2.71
C PHE A 37 -15.95 -6.33 2.14
N ALA A 38 -16.72 -7.40 2.40
CA ALA A 38 -18.13 -7.46 2.02
C ALA A 38 -18.94 -6.27 2.58
N GLY A 39 -18.60 -5.80 3.79
CA GLY A 39 -19.17 -4.58 4.37
C GLY A 39 -18.81 -3.30 3.62
N VAL A 40 -17.58 -3.19 3.10
CA VAL A 40 -17.16 -2.07 2.24
C VAL A 40 -17.97 -2.07 0.94
N VAL A 41 -18.13 -3.23 0.30
CA VAL A 41 -18.92 -3.36 -0.93
C VAL A 41 -20.38 -2.95 -0.70
N ALA A 42 -20.99 -3.41 0.40
CA ALA A 42 -22.34 -3.01 0.78
C ALA A 42 -22.46 -1.50 1.04
N ALA A 43 -21.42 -0.86 1.60
CA ALA A 43 -21.41 0.59 1.81
C ALA A 43 -21.35 1.36 0.49
N CYS A 44 -20.53 0.91 -0.47
CA CYS A 44 -20.49 1.50 -1.82
C CYS A 44 -21.81 1.32 -2.56
N ASP A 45 -22.42 0.14 -2.49
CA ASP A 45 -23.72 -0.15 -3.09
C ASP A 45 -24.82 0.77 -2.53
N ALA A 46 -24.86 0.95 -1.20
CA ALA A 46 -25.81 1.83 -0.53
C ALA A 46 -25.67 3.32 -0.94
N GLN A 47 -24.51 3.71 -1.47
CA GLN A 47 -24.24 5.05 -2.01
C GLN A 47 -24.41 5.13 -3.53
N SER A 48 -24.93 4.07 -4.16
CA SER A 48 -25.04 3.92 -5.62
C SER A 48 -23.69 3.99 -6.34
N GLU A 49 -22.57 3.77 -5.64
CA GLU A 49 -21.23 3.94 -6.20
C GLU A 49 -20.82 2.80 -7.16
N LEU A 50 -21.58 1.71 -7.16
CA LEU A 50 -21.37 0.55 -8.03
C LEU A 50 -22.28 0.56 -9.27
N GLN A 51 -23.27 1.46 -9.33
CA GLN A 51 -24.29 1.42 -10.39
C GLN A 51 -23.74 1.62 -11.80
N GLU A 52 -22.71 2.45 -11.96
CA GLU A 52 -22.09 2.67 -13.28
C GLU A 52 -21.53 1.37 -13.86
N ALA A 53 -20.91 0.54 -13.02
CA ALA A 53 -20.28 -0.69 -13.42
C ALA A 53 -21.27 -1.85 -13.47
N PHE A 54 -22.00 -2.06 -12.38
CA PHE A 54 -22.81 -3.26 -12.15
C PHE A 54 -24.28 -3.09 -12.53
N GLY A 55 -24.74 -1.86 -12.74
CA GLY A 55 -26.15 -1.59 -12.98
C GLY A 55 -26.95 -1.53 -11.68
N TYR A 56 -28.27 -1.61 -11.82
CA TYR A 56 -29.22 -1.61 -10.70
C TYR A 56 -30.55 -2.24 -11.12
N ASP A 57 -31.33 -2.68 -10.13
CA ASP A 57 -32.69 -3.17 -10.35
C ASP A 57 -33.71 -2.04 -10.19
N CYS A 58 -34.62 -1.92 -11.15
CA CYS A 58 -35.74 -1.00 -11.14
C CYS A 58 -37.07 -1.76 -11.16
N VAL A 59 -38.03 -1.36 -10.32
CA VAL A 59 -39.35 -2.00 -10.29
C VAL A 59 -40.15 -1.82 -11.59
N ASP A 60 -39.86 -0.79 -12.38
CA ASP A 60 -40.51 -0.52 -13.66
C ASP A 60 -39.75 -1.10 -14.87
N GLU A 61 -38.41 -1.07 -14.81
CA GLU A 61 -37.55 -1.40 -15.95
C GLU A 61 -36.90 -2.79 -15.82
N GLY A 62 -37.00 -3.43 -14.65
CA GLY A 62 -36.25 -4.64 -14.31
C GLY A 62 -34.76 -4.34 -14.10
N GLU A 63 -33.91 -5.29 -14.45
CA GLU A 63 -32.46 -5.15 -14.41
C GLU A 63 -31.99 -4.12 -15.44
N VAL A 64 -31.39 -3.02 -14.97
CA VAL A 64 -30.75 -2.02 -15.81
C VAL A 64 -29.24 -2.27 -15.79
N PRO A 65 -28.64 -2.74 -16.90
CA PRO A 65 -27.23 -3.11 -16.89
C PRO A 65 -26.30 -1.90 -16.80
N GLY A 66 -25.20 -2.07 -16.06
CA GLY A 66 -24.09 -1.13 -16.05
C GLY A 66 -23.13 -1.37 -17.22
N THR A 67 -21.96 -0.73 -17.16
CA THR A 67 -20.90 -0.86 -18.17
C THR A 67 -20.30 -2.26 -18.27
N LEU A 68 -20.46 -3.11 -17.24
CA LEU A 68 -20.07 -4.52 -17.27
C LEU A 68 -21.09 -5.43 -17.98
N GLY A 69 -22.29 -4.92 -18.31
CA GLY A 69 -23.38 -5.68 -18.90
C GLY A 69 -24.13 -6.54 -17.88
N THR A 70 -24.95 -7.48 -18.36
CA THR A 70 -25.78 -8.37 -17.52
C THR A 70 -25.06 -9.65 -17.09
N ALA A 71 -24.05 -10.08 -17.87
CA ALA A 71 -23.27 -11.30 -17.63
C ALA A 71 -22.06 -11.03 -16.72
N ILE A 72 -22.32 -10.60 -15.48
CA ILE A 72 -21.29 -10.14 -14.54
C ILE A 72 -20.28 -11.25 -14.22
N GLU A 73 -20.74 -12.47 -14.00
CA GLU A 73 -19.86 -13.60 -13.65
C GLU A 73 -18.90 -13.94 -14.79
N GLU A 74 -19.38 -13.98 -16.04
CA GLU A 74 -18.57 -14.19 -17.23
C GLU A 74 -17.60 -13.03 -17.48
N ARG A 75 -18.01 -11.80 -17.14
CA ARG A 75 -17.15 -10.63 -17.25
C ARG A 75 -16.00 -10.67 -16.25
N LEU A 76 -16.28 -11.03 -15.00
CA LEU A 76 -15.26 -11.22 -13.96
C LEU A 76 -14.30 -12.35 -14.32
N LEU A 77 -14.81 -13.47 -14.85
CA LEU A 77 -13.96 -14.56 -15.37
C LEU A 77 -13.05 -14.08 -16.50
N THR A 78 -13.55 -13.25 -17.40
CA THR A 78 -12.74 -12.73 -18.53
C THR A 78 -11.65 -11.77 -18.06
N ILE A 79 -11.92 -10.93 -17.06
CA ILE A 79 -10.98 -9.90 -16.57
C ILE A 79 -9.97 -10.49 -15.59
N LEU A 80 -10.44 -11.28 -14.62
CA LEU A 80 -9.64 -11.76 -13.49
C LEU A 80 -9.20 -13.22 -13.64
N GLY A 81 -9.78 -13.96 -14.59
CA GLY A 81 -9.48 -15.39 -14.78
C GLY A 81 -9.97 -16.29 -13.65
N ARG A 82 -10.97 -15.84 -12.87
CA ARG A 82 -11.49 -16.53 -11.67
C ARG A 82 -13.01 -16.67 -11.70
N GLU A 83 -13.49 -17.80 -11.20
CA GLU A 83 -14.92 -18.14 -11.06
C GLU A 83 -15.41 -17.89 -9.62
N ASP A 84 -16.72 -18.04 -9.38
CA ASP A 84 -17.34 -17.91 -8.06
C ASP A 84 -17.08 -16.56 -7.37
N LEU A 85 -17.06 -15.47 -8.15
CA LEU A 85 -16.84 -14.10 -7.65
C LEU A 85 -18.16 -13.32 -7.40
N TRP A 86 -19.26 -13.76 -8.02
CA TRP A 86 -20.54 -13.06 -7.97
C TRP A 86 -21.65 -13.95 -7.36
N PRO A 87 -22.61 -13.38 -6.62
CA PRO A 87 -22.61 -12.04 -6.04
C PRO A 87 -21.59 -11.90 -4.89
N ILE A 88 -20.88 -10.77 -4.84
CA ILE A 88 -19.73 -10.55 -3.94
C ILE A 88 -20.09 -10.85 -2.48
N GLY A 89 -21.24 -10.37 -1.99
CA GLY A 89 -21.66 -10.56 -0.60
C GLY A 89 -21.84 -12.02 -0.17
N HIS A 90 -22.06 -12.94 -1.11
CA HIS A 90 -22.20 -14.38 -0.83
C HIS A 90 -20.90 -15.15 -1.01
N ARG A 91 -20.01 -14.65 -1.87
CA ARG A 91 -18.78 -15.36 -2.26
C ARG A 91 -17.54 -14.91 -1.50
N ALA A 92 -17.52 -13.67 -1.00
CA ALA A 92 -16.33 -13.06 -0.41
C ALA A 92 -15.72 -13.89 0.74
N GLU A 93 -16.53 -14.51 1.59
CA GLU A 93 -16.03 -15.29 2.74
C GLU A 93 -15.23 -16.54 2.34
N SER A 94 -15.43 -17.09 1.13
CA SER A 94 -14.74 -18.31 0.66
C SER A 94 -13.47 -18.06 -0.16
N TRP A 95 -13.16 -16.82 -0.51
CA TRP A 95 -12.03 -16.48 -1.38
C TRP A 95 -10.67 -16.82 -0.75
N ASP A 96 -9.64 -16.99 -1.56
CA ASP A 96 -8.24 -16.92 -1.08
C ASP A 96 -7.79 -15.45 -1.01
N ASP A 97 -6.57 -15.20 -0.53
CA ASP A 97 -6.07 -13.83 -0.38
C ASP A 97 -5.80 -13.16 -1.74
N ASP A 98 -5.38 -13.94 -2.76
CA ASP A 98 -5.19 -13.41 -4.11
C ASP A 98 -6.53 -12.95 -4.71
N THR A 99 -7.58 -13.74 -4.58
CA THR A 99 -8.92 -13.39 -5.07
C THR A 99 -9.48 -12.17 -4.32
N LEU A 100 -9.25 -12.08 -3.00
CA LEU A 100 -9.62 -10.90 -2.23
C LEU A 100 -8.93 -9.64 -2.76
N PHE A 101 -7.62 -9.72 -3.00
CA PHE A 101 -6.85 -8.59 -3.52
C PHE A 101 -7.25 -8.23 -4.94
N ASP A 102 -7.39 -9.21 -5.84
CA ASP A 102 -7.84 -9.00 -7.22
C ASP A 102 -9.20 -8.29 -7.24
N MET A 103 -10.14 -8.70 -6.38
CA MET A 103 -11.44 -8.05 -6.26
C MET A 103 -11.36 -6.65 -5.62
N MET A 104 -10.44 -6.43 -4.69
CA MET A 104 -10.22 -5.11 -4.10
C MET A 104 -9.71 -4.10 -5.13
N GLU A 105 -8.74 -4.49 -5.96
CA GLU A 105 -8.21 -3.66 -7.06
C GLU A 105 -9.27 -3.47 -8.16
N PHE A 106 -9.96 -4.55 -8.53
CA PHE A 106 -11.04 -4.49 -9.52
C PHE A 106 -12.13 -3.50 -9.13
N LEU A 107 -12.61 -3.53 -7.89
CA LEU A 107 -13.64 -2.61 -7.43
C LEU A 107 -13.14 -1.17 -7.33
N HIS A 108 -11.86 -0.94 -6.99
CA HIS A 108 -11.30 0.42 -7.07
C HIS A 108 -11.49 1.02 -8.47
N ASP A 109 -11.31 0.22 -9.51
CA ASP A 109 -11.48 0.70 -10.89
C ASP A 109 -12.94 0.95 -11.26
N HIS A 110 -13.88 0.33 -10.55
CA HIS A 110 -15.31 0.28 -10.89
C HIS A 110 -16.22 1.02 -9.89
N VAL A 111 -15.67 1.67 -8.86
CA VAL A 111 -16.43 2.61 -8.01
C VAL A 111 -16.44 4.01 -8.60
N SER A 112 -17.60 4.66 -8.61
CA SER A 112 -17.76 6.04 -9.07
C SER A 112 -18.94 6.73 -8.39
N THR A 113 -18.82 8.03 -8.15
CA THR A 113 -19.88 8.82 -7.52
C THR A 113 -20.92 9.26 -8.55
N PRO A 114 -22.22 9.01 -8.35
CA PRO A 114 -23.25 9.57 -9.23
C PRO A 114 -23.32 11.09 -9.09
N VAL A 115 -23.18 11.81 -10.21
CA VAL A 115 -23.27 13.29 -10.26
C VAL A 115 -24.59 13.79 -10.84
N SER A 116 -25.40 12.88 -11.39
CA SER A 116 -26.78 13.15 -11.78
C SER A 116 -27.57 11.86 -11.85
N GLY A 117 -28.89 11.96 -11.74
CA GLY A 117 -29.79 10.82 -11.77
C GLY A 117 -31.18 11.21 -11.32
N ARG A 118 -32.02 10.23 -11.06
CA ARG A 118 -33.37 10.42 -10.52
C ARG A 118 -33.57 9.53 -9.30
N PHE A 119 -34.18 10.07 -8.27
CA PHE A 119 -34.62 9.26 -7.15
C PHE A 119 -36.00 8.68 -7.46
N HIS A 120 -36.11 7.36 -7.45
CA HIS A 120 -37.36 6.63 -7.62
C HIS A 120 -37.84 6.14 -6.25
N ASP A 121 -38.79 6.87 -5.67
CA ASP A 121 -39.28 6.64 -4.31
C ASP A 121 -40.32 5.51 -4.22
N TYR A 122 -40.91 5.11 -5.35
CA TYR A 122 -41.86 4.01 -5.40
C TYR A 122 -41.19 2.68 -5.02
N SER A 123 -41.88 1.91 -4.17
CA SER A 123 -41.45 0.58 -3.72
C SER A 123 -40.02 0.49 -3.15
N ASN A 124 -39.50 1.61 -2.61
CA ASN A 124 -38.11 1.73 -2.14
C ASN A 124 -37.06 1.39 -3.22
N CYS A 125 -37.34 1.72 -4.49
CA CYS A 125 -36.44 1.45 -5.61
C CYS A 125 -35.09 2.16 -5.45
N GLY A 126 -35.11 3.44 -5.02
CA GLY A 126 -33.91 4.19 -4.68
C GLY A 126 -33.40 5.10 -5.79
N PHE A 127 -32.12 5.44 -5.74
CA PHE A 127 -31.53 6.39 -6.69
C PHE A 127 -31.05 5.67 -7.96
N HIS A 128 -31.36 6.23 -9.14
CA HIS A 128 -30.89 5.76 -10.43
C HIS A 128 -29.89 6.75 -11.01
N GLY A 129 -28.61 6.40 -10.98
CA GLY A 129 -27.55 7.21 -11.55
C GLY A 129 -27.60 7.28 -13.08
N ALA A 130 -27.32 8.45 -13.64
CA ALA A 130 -27.26 8.68 -15.08
C ALA A 130 -25.88 9.12 -15.57
N ARG A 131 -25.10 9.81 -14.73
CA ARG A 131 -23.72 10.19 -15.00
C ARG A 131 -22.92 10.07 -13.71
N PHE A 132 -21.66 9.72 -13.86
CA PHE A 132 -20.78 9.39 -12.75
C PHE A 132 -19.41 10.05 -12.92
N THR A 133 -18.70 10.20 -11.80
CA THR A 133 -17.29 10.61 -11.77
C THR A 133 -16.51 9.67 -10.85
N PRO A 134 -15.28 9.26 -11.18
CA PRO A 134 -14.52 8.31 -10.36
C PRO A 134 -14.26 8.81 -8.93
N GLU A 135 -13.90 10.09 -8.79
CA GLU A 135 -13.74 10.72 -7.49
C GLU A 135 -15.03 11.44 -7.07
N PRO A 136 -15.38 11.47 -5.76
CA PRO A 136 -14.60 11.01 -4.61
C PRO A 136 -14.70 9.51 -4.25
N ALA A 137 -15.52 8.71 -4.94
CA ALA A 137 -15.75 7.30 -4.59
C ALA A 137 -14.45 6.49 -4.47
N ARG A 138 -13.53 6.63 -5.43
CA ARG A 138 -12.23 5.94 -5.39
C ARG A 138 -11.41 6.28 -4.15
N SER A 139 -11.30 7.56 -3.79
CA SER A 139 -10.58 7.98 -2.57
C SER A 139 -11.21 7.41 -1.29
N ASN A 140 -12.55 7.44 -1.21
CA ASN A 140 -13.28 6.88 -0.06
C ASN A 140 -13.09 5.37 0.02
N TYR A 141 -13.21 4.67 -1.11
CA TYR A 141 -12.99 3.24 -1.22
C TYR A 141 -11.57 2.84 -0.78
N ARG A 142 -10.53 3.54 -1.27
CA ARG A 142 -9.14 3.31 -0.84
C ARG A 142 -8.99 3.46 0.68
N SER A 143 -9.63 4.46 1.27
CA SER A 143 -9.59 4.67 2.73
C SER A 143 -10.20 3.50 3.49
N LEU A 144 -11.39 3.04 3.08
CA LEU A 144 -12.10 1.92 3.70
C LEU A 144 -11.34 0.60 3.56
N VAL A 145 -10.81 0.31 2.36
CA VAL A 145 -10.02 -0.89 2.10
C VAL A 145 -8.68 -0.85 2.85
N SER A 146 -8.04 0.33 2.96
CA SER A 146 -6.78 0.48 3.71
C SER A 146 -6.91 0.12 5.20
N ASP A 147 -8.09 0.32 5.81
CA ASP A 147 -8.34 -0.12 7.18
C ASP A 147 -8.33 -1.65 7.34
N ILE A 148 -8.67 -2.38 6.28
CA ILE A 148 -8.60 -3.83 6.22
C ILE A 148 -7.16 -4.28 5.95
N LEU A 149 -6.55 -3.74 4.89
CA LEU A 149 -5.23 -4.11 4.41
C LEU A 149 -4.14 -3.95 5.48
N ARG A 150 -4.17 -2.87 6.27
CA ARG A 150 -3.23 -2.62 7.37
C ARG A 150 -3.32 -3.64 8.51
N ARG A 151 -4.44 -4.35 8.63
CA ARG A 151 -4.68 -5.34 9.69
C ARG A 151 -4.42 -6.76 9.24
N MET A 152 -4.18 -6.98 7.96
CA MET A 152 -3.70 -8.28 7.49
C MET A 152 -2.23 -8.46 7.91
N ASP A 153 -1.76 -9.68 7.99
CA ASP A 153 -0.34 -10.00 8.21
C ASP A 153 0.27 -10.32 6.85
N PRO A 154 1.33 -9.64 6.41
CA PRO A 154 2.22 -8.70 7.11
C PRO A 154 1.83 -7.21 7.04
N GLY A 155 0.67 -6.91 6.45
CA GLY A 155 0.14 -5.56 6.30
C GLY A 155 0.36 -5.00 4.90
N TYR A 156 -0.69 -4.38 4.35
CA TYR A 156 -0.71 -3.85 3.00
C TYR A 156 -1.30 -2.45 2.97
N GLU A 157 -1.09 -1.76 1.86
CA GLU A 157 -1.76 -0.51 1.50
C GLU A 157 -2.15 -0.53 0.02
N MET A 158 -3.09 0.33 -0.35
CA MET A 158 -3.51 0.52 -1.73
C MET A 158 -2.94 1.86 -2.25
N THR A 159 -2.28 1.83 -3.41
CA THR A 159 -1.72 3.04 -4.04
C THR A 159 -2.82 3.95 -4.58
N SER A 160 -2.46 5.16 -5.00
CA SER A 160 -3.40 6.06 -5.70
C SER A 160 -3.91 5.49 -7.03
N GLN A 161 -3.20 4.53 -7.62
CA GLN A 161 -3.60 3.81 -8.82
C GLN A 161 -4.47 2.59 -8.53
N GLY A 162 -4.72 2.26 -7.26
CA GLY A 162 -5.52 1.09 -6.88
C GLY A 162 -4.74 -0.19 -6.65
N GLU A 163 -3.40 -0.17 -6.79
CA GLU A 163 -2.56 -1.36 -6.64
C GLU A 163 -2.31 -1.68 -5.16
N ILE A 164 -2.36 -2.95 -4.79
CA ILE A 164 -2.09 -3.41 -3.43
C ILE A 164 -0.60 -3.74 -3.29
N ILE A 165 0.07 -3.06 -2.38
CA ILE A 165 1.48 -3.25 -2.06
C ILE A 165 1.67 -3.47 -0.57
N ARG A 166 2.77 -4.10 -0.20
CA ARG A 166 3.16 -4.26 1.21
C ARG A 166 3.37 -2.90 1.85
N ALA A 167 2.78 -2.72 3.02
CA ALA A 167 2.95 -1.51 3.81
C ALA A 167 4.35 -1.46 4.43
N VAL A 168 4.85 -0.25 4.66
CA VAL A 168 5.97 -0.01 5.58
C VAL A 168 5.43 0.68 6.83
N PRO A 169 6.13 0.61 7.98
CA PRO A 169 5.73 1.38 9.15
C PRO A 169 5.61 2.87 8.83
N ASP A 170 4.63 3.56 9.41
CA ASP A 170 4.37 4.99 9.14
C ASP A 170 5.63 5.87 9.33
N GLY A 171 6.47 5.55 10.32
CA GLY A 171 7.72 6.27 10.56
C GLY A 171 8.80 6.07 9.48
N VAL A 172 8.66 5.05 8.64
CA VAL A 172 9.57 4.73 7.53
C VAL A 172 9.06 5.31 6.21
N ALA A 173 7.74 5.49 6.05
CA ALA A 173 7.14 5.93 4.78
C ALA A 173 7.83 7.15 4.13
N PRO A 174 8.21 8.21 4.88
CA PRO A 174 8.93 9.35 4.29
C PRO A 174 10.29 8.98 3.67
N LEU A 175 10.95 7.92 4.15
CA LEU A 175 12.25 7.46 3.64
C LEU A 175 12.17 6.88 2.22
N LEU A 176 10.99 6.38 1.82
CA LEU A 176 10.78 5.87 0.47
C LEU A 176 10.99 6.95 -0.59
N ASP A 177 10.63 8.20 -0.26
CA ASP A 177 10.76 9.34 -1.16
C ASP A 177 12.06 10.12 -0.94
N THR A 178 12.60 10.16 0.28
CA THR A 178 13.80 10.97 0.58
C THR A 178 15.09 10.26 0.18
N ALA A 179 15.20 8.94 0.39
CA ALA A 179 16.40 8.19 0.04
C ALA A 179 16.80 8.28 -1.46
N PRO A 180 15.90 8.13 -2.44
CA PRO A 180 16.26 8.23 -3.86
C PRO A 180 16.44 9.68 -4.36
N ARG A 181 15.95 10.69 -3.63
CA ARG A 181 15.75 12.06 -4.14
C ARG A 181 17.04 12.72 -4.63
N GLN A 182 18.09 12.65 -3.84
CA GLN A 182 19.35 13.35 -4.08
C GLN A 182 20.40 12.48 -4.79
N LEU A 183 20.02 11.26 -5.19
CA LEU A 183 20.92 10.37 -5.92
C LEU A 183 21.00 10.75 -7.40
N GLU A 184 22.16 10.47 -7.99
CA GLU A 184 22.33 10.42 -9.44
C GLU A 184 21.38 9.40 -10.08
N LEU A 185 21.05 9.60 -11.36
CA LEU A 185 19.95 8.89 -12.02
C LEU A 185 20.07 7.35 -11.91
N SER A 186 21.27 6.79 -12.08
CA SER A 186 21.45 5.34 -12.04
C SER A 186 21.28 4.79 -10.62
N GLN A 187 21.79 5.45 -9.58
CA GLN A 187 21.58 5.03 -8.19
C GLN A 187 20.14 5.23 -7.74
N ARG A 188 19.50 6.34 -8.16
CA ARG A 188 18.08 6.61 -7.92
C ARG A 188 17.21 5.46 -8.43
N GLN A 189 17.40 5.07 -9.69
CA GLN A 189 16.65 3.98 -10.31
C GLN A 189 16.87 2.64 -9.59
N HIS A 190 18.08 2.37 -9.09
CA HIS A 190 18.33 1.16 -8.28
C HIS A 190 17.58 1.18 -6.95
N VAL A 191 17.56 2.33 -6.24
CA VAL A 191 16.81 2.46 -4.98
C VAL A 191 15.30 2.32 -5.23
N GLU A 192 14.76 2.98 -6.25
CA GLU A 192 13.34 2.88 -6.62
C GLU A 192 12.95 1.44 -7.01
N ALA A 193 13.80 0.74 -7.75
CA ALA A 193 13.59 -0.66 -8.10
C ALA A 193 13.66 -1.58 -6.87
N ALA A 194 14.58 -1.33 -5.93
CA ALA A 194 14.67 -2.07 -4.68
C ALA A 194 13.43 -1.84 -3.80
N ILE A 195 12.94 -0.59 -3.70
CA ILE A 195 11.69 -0.26 -3.00
C ILE A 195 10.52 -1.00 -3.64
N THR A 196 10.38 -0.92 -4.96
CA THR A 196 9.31 -1.59 -5.70
C THR A 196 9.34 -3.10 -5.48
N LYS A 197 10.53 -3.72 -5.62
CA LYS A 197 10.73 -5.16 -5.40
C LYS A 197 10.39 -5.59 -3.98
N TYR A 198 10.82 -4.82 -2.98
CA TYR A 198 10.57 -5.13 -1.58
C TYR A 198 9.07 -5.04 -1.23
N ARG A 199 8.39 -4.04 -1.80
CA ARG A 199 7.00 -3.73 -1.51
C ARG A 199 5.99 -4.47 -2.38
N ALA A 200 6.43 -5.08 -3.48
CA ALA A 200 5.56 -5.88 -4.34
C ALA A 200 4.82 -6.95 -3.53
N ARG A 201 3.52 -7.09 -3.77
CA ARG A 201 2.67 -8.09 -3.11
C ARG A 201 3.19 -9.52 -3.28
N SER A 202 3.71 -9.81 -4.47
CA SER A 202 4.30 -11.10 -4.85
C SER A 202 5.74 -11.30 -4.38
N SER A 203 6.35 -10.33 -3.68
CA SER A 203 7.74 -10.37 -3.26
C SER A 203 8.00 -11.56 -2.33
N THR A 204 8.82 -12.50 -2.80
CA THR A 204 9.24 -13.65 -2.01
C THR A 204 10.23 -13.21 -0.94
N ARG A 205 10.56 -14.14 -0.04
CA ARG A 205 11.66 -13.95 0.90
C ARG A 205 12.97 -13.63 0.17
N THR A 206 13.27 -14.31 -0.93
CA THR A 206 14.47 -14.04 -1.74
C THR A 206 14.44 -12.65 -2.37
N ASP A 207 13.30 -12.24 -2.94
CA ASP A 207 13.16 -10.90 -3.54
C ASP A 207 13.39 -9.78 -2.53
N ARG A 208 12.89 -9.96 -1.30
CA ARG A 208 13.13 -9.02 -0.19
C ARG A 208 14.61 -8.94 0.20
N ARG A 209 15.30 -10.08 0.27
CA ARG A 209 16.75 -10.11 0.49
C ARG A 209 17.50 -9.39 -0.62
N ASP A 210 17.12 -9.65 -1.87
CA ASP A 210 17.75 -9.05 -3.03
C ASP A 210 17.55 -7.53 -3.03
N ALA A 211 16.36 -7.03 -2.67
CA ALA A 211 16.13 -5.61 -2.48
C ALA A 211 17.05 -4.99 -1.41
N VAL A 212 17.23 -5.67 -0.28
CA VAL A 212 18.17 -5.21 0.77
C VAL A 212 19.61 -5.20 0.26
N ARG A 213 20.01 -6.20 -0.52
CA ARG A 213 21.33 -6.25 -1.16
C ARG A 213 21.52 -5.10 -2.15
N ASP A 214 20.52 -4.83 -2.98
CA ASP A 214 20.55 -3.75 -3.97
C ASP A 214 20.74 -2.39 -3.27
N LEU A 215 20.05 -2.14 -2.14
CA LEU A 215 20.26 -0.94 -1.33
C LEU A 215 21.68 -0.87 -0.72
N ALA A 216 22.20 -1.98 -0.21
CA ALA A 216 23.56 -2.01 0.31
C ALA A 216 24.58 -1.68 -0.80
N ASP A 217 24.37 -2.22 -2.01
CA ASP A 217 25.23 -1.96 -3.18
C ASP A 217 25.21 -0.49 -3.58
N VAL A 218 24.04 0.17 -3.53
CA VAL A 218 23.98 1.63 -3.69
C VAL A 218 24.83 2.33 -2.62
N LEU A 219 24.71 1.94 -1.35
CA LEU A 219 25.52 2.54 -0.28
C LEU A 219 27.04 2.32 -0.46
N GLU A 220 27.48 1.22 -1.07
CA GLU A 220 28.90 1.00 -1.41
C GLU A 220 29.37 1.94 -2.51
N HIS A 221 28.51 2.29 -3.48
CA HIS A 221 28.85 3.30 -4.47
C HIS A 221 29.01 4.69 -3.84
N LEU A 222 28.30 4.98 -2.75
CA LEU A 222 28.40 6.22 -1.98
C LEU A 222 29.55 6.23 -0.96
N ARG A 223 30.41 5.20 -0.95
CA ARG A 223 31.38 5.00 0.14
C ARG A 223 32.35 6.16 0.33
N ASP A 224 32.75 6.83 -0.75
CA ASP A 224 33.64 7.99 -0.64
C ASP A 224 32.93 9.18 0.03
N ASP A 225 31.64 9.37 -0.24
CA ASP A 225 30.81 10.36 0.46
C ASP A 225 30.62 9.99 1.93
N VAL A 226 30.43 8.70 2.25
CA VAL A 226 30.34 8.22 3.64
C VAL A 226 31.65 8.52 4.40
N LYS A 227 32.80 8.25 3.79
CA LYS A 227 34.13 8.53 4.37
C LYS A 227 34.36 10.01 4.64
N ALA A 228 33.86 10.86 3.74
CA ALA A 228 33.98 12.31 3.88
C ALA A 228 33.09 12.85 5.01
N THR A 229 31.93 12.22 5.25
CA THR A 229 30.88 12.74 6.13
C THR A 229 30.83 12.09 7.52
N MET A 230 31.45 10.92 7.72
CA MET A 230 31.38 10.14 8.96
C MET A 230 32.75 9.71 9.50
N PRO A 231 32.90 9.55 10.83
CA PRO A 231 34.08 8.91 11.41
C PRO A 231 34.28 7.48 10.88
N SER A 232 35.53 7.08 10.67
CA SER A 232 35.88 5.79 10.04
C SER A 232 35.36 4.55 10.77
N LYS A 233 35.15 4.62 12.09
CA LYS A 233 34.55 3.52 12.86
C LYS A 233 33.05 3.38 12.60
N ASP A 234 32.36 4.49 12.37
CA ASP A 234 30.91 4.53 12.18
C ASP A 234 30.56 4.07 10.76
N GLU A 235 31.31 4.51 9.76
CA GLU A 235 31.27 3.98 8.39
C GLU A 235 31.46 2.45 8.40
N ALA A 236 32.49 1.97 9.11
CA ALA A 236 32.80 0.55 9.15
C ALA A 236 31.61 -0.28 9.68
N MET A 237 30.88 0.22 10.68
CA MET A 237 29.69 -0.48 11.21
C MET A 237 28.59 -0.61 10.16
N LEU A 238 28.32 0.42 9.36
CA LEU A 238 27.29 0.39 8.31
C LEU A 238 27.59 -0.69 7.26
N PHE A 239 28.84 -0.81 6.82
CA PHE A 239 29.25 -1.81 5.83
C PHE A 239 29.46 -3.20 6.43
N GLU A 240 29.82 -3.32 7.71
CA GLU A 240 29.88 -4.62 8.38
C GLU A 240 28.52 -5.31 8.45
N MET A 241 27.43 -4.54 8.61
CA MET A 241 26.07 -5.06 8.56
C MET A 241 25.75 -5.73 7.21
N ALA A 242 26.25 -5.19 6.10
CA ALA A 242 26.04 -5.80 4.77
C ALA A 242 26.76 -7.16 4.63
N ASN A 243 27.85 -7.34 5.36
CA ASN A 243 28.76 -8.45 5.20
C ASN A 243 28.50 -9.62 6.17
N ARG A 244 27.97 -9.37 7.37
CA ARG A 244 27.86 -10.40 8.43
C ARG A 244 26.50 -11.10 8.51
N PHE A 245 25.46 -10.52 7.91
CA PHE A 245 24.06 -10.97 8.05
C PHE A 245 23.50 -11.63 6.79
N TRP A 246 24.36 -12.32 6.02
CA TRP A 246 23.92 -13.13 4.88
C TRP A 246 23.18 -12.33 3.79
N ILE A 247 23.56 -11.07 3.58
CA ILE A 247 22.93 -10.19 2.56
C ILE A 247 23.71 -10.30 1.24
N ARG A 248 25.01 -10.02 1.26
CA ARG A 248 25.86 -10.02 0.05
C ARG A 248 26.48 -11.36 -0.30
N HIS A 249 26.85 -12.15 0.70
CA HIS A 249 27.57 -13.40 0.50
C HIS A 249 26.83 -14.56 1.22
N ASN A 250 27.21 -15.79 0.89
CA ASN A 250 26.73 -17.01 1.55
C ASN A 250 27.91 -17.81 2.09
N ARG A 251 28.74 -17.18 2.92
CA ARG A 251 29.95 -17.82 3.45
C ARG A 251 29.64 -18.67 4.69
N PRO A 252 30.40 -19.74 4.94
CA PRO A 252 30.38 -20.43 6.23
C PRO A 252 30.76 -19.46 7.35
N GLY A 253 29.98 -19.41 8.44
CA GLY A 253 30.23 -18.54 9.60
C GLY A 253 29.46 -17.21 9.63
N GLU A 254 28.69 -16.89 8.59
CA GLU A 254 27.74 -15.76 8.65
C GLU A 254 26.56 -16.11 9.56
N HIS A 255 25.96 -15.09 10.21
CA HIS A 255 24.89 -15.31 11.17
C HIS A 255 23.57 -15.67 10.47
N ARG A 256 23.18 -16.95 10.57
CA ARG A 256 21.99 -17.52 9.90
C ARG A 256 20.84 -17.79 10.86
N ASP A 257 21.06 -17.66 12.16
CA ASP A 257 20.11 -18.09 13.18
C ASP A 257 19.07 -17.01 13.52
N TYR A 258 18.87 -16.03 12.62
CA TYR A 258 17.91 -14.95 12.79
C TYR A 258 16.59 -15.26 12.09
N ASP A 259 15.51 -14.67 12.61
CA ASP A 259 14.30 -14.49 11.83
C ASP A 259 14.60 -13.55 10.65
N HIS A 260 14.89 -14.15 9.50
CA HIS A 260 15.30 -13.43 8.31
C HIS A 260 14.23 -12.44 7.81
N ASP A 261 12.95 -12.72 8.05
CA ASP A 261 11.87 -11.82 7.60
C ASP A 261 11.86 -10.54 8.43
N ALA A 262 11.96 -10.66 9.76
CA ALA A 262 12.08 -9.51 10.66
C ALA A 262 13.41 -8.76 10.42
N TRP A 263 14.50 -9.51 10.26
CA TRP A 263 15.84 -8.95 10.14
C TRP A 263 16.04 -8.18 8.84
N TRP A 264 15.60 -8.72 7.71
CA TRP A 264 15.71 -8.02 6.43
C TRP A 264 14.75 -6.84 6.33
N SER A 265 13.59 -6.90 6.99
CA SER A 265 12.72 -5.71 7.12
C SER A 265 13.44 -4.58 7.84
N TRP A 266 14.08 -4.87 8.96
CA TRP A 266 14.87 -3.89 9.69
C TRP A 266 16.03 -3.33 8.85
N LEU A 267 16.79 -4.19 8.17
CA LEU A 267 17.90 -3.76 7.30
C LEU A 267 17.44 -2.91 6.12
N PHE A 268 16.31 -3.26 5.51
CA PHE A 268 15.71 -2.45 4.45
C PHE A 268 15.49 -1.01 4.94
N TYR A 269 14.93 -0.85 6.14
CA TYR A 269 14.71 0.48 6.74
C TYR A 269 16.02 1.19 7.11
N VAL A 270 16.98 0.46 7.68
CA VAL A 270 18.30 1.01 8.02
C VAL A 270 19.00 1.54 6.77
N TYR A 271 19.04 0.78 5.68
CA TYR A 271 19.73 1.23 4.47
C TYR A 271 19.04 2.40 3.78
N LEU A 272 17.71 2.46 3.75
CA LEU A 272 17.01 3.65 3.28
C LEU A 272 17.37 4.89 4.12
N ALA A 273 17.38 4.75 5.45
CA ALA A 273 17.78 5.83 6.35
C ALA A 273 19.24 6.24 6.15
N SER A 274 20.16 5.27 5.97
CA SER A 274 21.57 5.54 5.72
C SER A 274 21.80 6.26 4.40
N ILE A 275 21.15 5.81 3.31
CA ILE A 275 21.23 6.48 2.02
C ILE A 275 20.74 7.92 2.13
N ALA A 276 19.56 8.14 2.73
CA ALA A 276 19.00 9.47 2.93
C ALA A 276 19.93 10.39 3.77
N LEU A 277 20.56 9.84 4.80
CA LEU A 277 21.52 10.58 5.63
C LEU A 277 22.77 11.00 4.84
N VAL A 278 23.38 10.05 4.12
CA VAL A 278 24.63 10.29 3.38
C VAL A 278 24.41 11.31 2.27
N THR A 279 23.33 11.19 1.51
CA THR A 279 23.02 12.16 0.45
C THR A 279 22.73 13.54 1.02
N HIS A 280 22.04 13.61 2.16
CA HIS A 280 21.75 14.89 2.82
C HIS A 280 23.02 15.60 3.30
N LEU A 281 23.97 14.84 3.87
CA LEU A 281 25.25 15.40 4.32
C LEU A 281 26.11 15.86 3.13
N ALA A 282 26.19 15.07 2.07
CA ALA A 282 26.93 15.42 0.86
C ALA A 282 26.38 16.69 0.17
N ASP A 283 25.05 16.82 0.07
CA ASP A 283 24.40 18.01 -0.50
C ASP A 283 24.64 19.27 0.35
N ARG A 284 24.63 19.13 1.68
CA ARG A 284 24.95 20.23 2.60
C ARG A 284 26.39 20.71 2.46
N ASP A 285 27.33 19.79 2.31
CA ASP A 285 28.76 20.14 2.17
C ASP A 285 29.09 20.68 0.77
N SER A 286 28.23 20.39 -0.23
CA SER A 286 28.30 20.94 -1.60
C SER A 286 27.69 22.33 -1.74
N SER A 287 26.81 22.72 -0.81
CA SER A 287 26.13 24.01 -0.82
C SER A 287 26.93 25.06 -0.03
N PRO A 288 27.25 26.25 -0.59
CA PRO A 288 27.96 27.28 0.17
C PRO A 288 27.10 27.75 1.35
N PRO A 289 27.71 28.13 2.50
CA PRO A 289 26.95 28.63 3.63
C PRO A 289 26.14 29.85 3.18
N SER A 290 24.83 29.78 3.35
CA SER A 290 23.93 30.91 3.15
C SER A 290 24.42 32.07 4.00
N SER A 291 24.96 33.09 3.34
CA SER A 291 25.36 34.33 3.99
C SER A 291 24.14 34.94 4.67
N GLU A 292 24.09 34.84 6.00
CA GLU A 292 23.19 35.68 6.79
C GLU A 292 23.44 37.16 6.41
N PRO A 293 22.41 37.95 6.10
CA PRO A 293 22.59 39.37 5.92
C PRO A 293 22.99 39.95 7.28
N ALA A 294 24.21 40.47 7.36
CA ALA A 294 24.66 41.23 8.52
C ALA A 294 23.68 42.39 8.77
N MET A 295 23.09 42.41 9.97
CA MET A 295 22.41 43.58 10.54
C MET A 295 23.43 44.66 10.90
#